data_AF-A0A7S1T1N2-F1
#
_entry.id   AF-A0A7S1T1N2-F1
#
_cell.length_a   1.000
_cell.length_b   1.000
_cell.length_c   1.000
_cell.angle_alpha   90.00
_cell.angle_beta   90.00
_cell.angle_gamma   90.00
#
_symmetry.space_group_name_H-M   'P 1'
#
loop_
_entity.id
_entity.type
_entity.pdbx_description
1 polymer ?
#
loop_
_entity_poly.entity_id
_entity_poly.type
_entity_poly.pdbx_seq_one_letter_code
_entity_poly.pdbx_strand_id
1 'polypeptide(L)'
;MASYASPVPPVEMSDADQEAIVEEKARKWQQLNSKRYGEKRRYGYVEAQKEDMPPELVRKIIQDHGDMSSRKFRHDKRVYLGALKFVPHAVFKLLENMPMPWEQVRHVKVLYHITGAITFVNETPK
;
A
#
# COMPACT_ATOMS: atom_id res chain seq x y z
N MET A 1 -59.77 -22.93 -27.95
CA MET A 1 -59.79 -21.84 -26.96
C MET A 1 -58.37 -21.31 -26.79
N ALA A 2 -58.00 -20.26 -27.52
CA ALA A 2 -56.74 -19.56 -27.30
C ALA A 2 -57.08 -18.20 -26.69
N SER A 3 -56.82 -18.06 -25.39
CA SER A 3 -56.98 -16.80 -24.65
C SER A 3 -55.91 -15.82 -25.13
N TYR A 4 -56.32 -14.81 -25.90
CA TYR A 4 -55.47 -13.66 -26.21
C TYR A 4 -55.21 -12.88 -24.92
N ALA A 5 -53.97 -12.94 -24.43
CA ALA A 5 -53.52 -12.03 -23.39
C ALA A 5 -53.41 -10.63 -23.99
N SER A 6 -54.26 -9.70 -23.55
CA SER A 6 -54.18 -8.30 -23.93
C SER A 6 -52.81 -7.72 -23.57
N PRO A 7 -52.20 -6.88 -24.42
CA PRO A 7 -50.96 -6.20 -24.07
C PRO A 7 -51.26 -5.25 -22.92
N VAL A 8 -50.53 -5.42 -21.81
CA VAL A 8 -50.59 -4.50 -20.68
C VAL A 8 -50.26 -3.11 -21.22
N PRO A 9 -51.10 -2.08 -20.98
CA PRO A 9 -50.83 -0.73 -21.46
C PRO A 9 -49.45 -0.28 -20.93
N PRO A 10 -48.67 0.48 -21.73
CA PRO A 10 -47.44 1.08 -21.23
C PRO A 10 -47.81 1.86 -19.98
N VAL A 11 -47.22 1.50 -18.84
CA VAL A 11 -47.40 2.26 -17.61
C VAL A 11 -46.92 3.67 -17.92
N GLU A 12 -47.84 4.62 -18.06
CA GLU A 12 -47.52 6.04 -18.21
C GLU A 12 -46.83 6.45 -16.92
N MET A 13 -45.50 6.40 -16.94
CA MET A 13 -44.68 6.91 -15.84
C MET A 13 -45.02 8.38 -15.67
N SER A 14 -45.44 8.77 -14.47
CA SER A 14 -45.76 10.16 -14.18
C SER A 14 -44.54 11.04 -14.46
N ASP A 15 -44.76 12.31 -14.80
CA ASP A 15 -43.66 13.26 -15.06
C ASP A 15 -42.67 13.31 -13.88
N ALA A 16 -43.17 13.12 -12.65
CA ALA A 16 -42.37 12.99 -11.43
C ALA A 16 -41.46 11.74 -11.42
N ASP A 17 -41.93 10.60 -11.93
CA ASP A 17 -41.13 9.38 -12.05
C ASP A 17 -40.04 9.54 -13.13
N GLN A 18 -40.34 10.27 -14.21
CA GLN A 18 -39.36 10.59 -15.25
C GLN A 18 -38.26 11.53 -14.73
N GLU A 19 -38.64 12.56 -13.97
CA GLU A 19 -37.71 13.47 -13.30
C GLU A 19 -36.81 12.73 -12.30
N ALA A 20 -37.37 11.82 -11.51
CA ALA A 20 -36.60 11.00 -10.57
C ALA A 20 -35.56 10.09 -11.27
N ILE A 21 -35.91 9.51 -12.42
CA ILE A 21 -34.98 8.68 -13.22
C ILE A 21 -33.86 9.54 -13.83
N VAL A 22 -34.17 10.75 -14.28
CA VAL A 22 -33.18 11.69 -14.83
C VAL A 22 -32.24 12.17 -13.72
N GLU A 23 -32.77 12.48 -12.54
CA GLU A 23 -31.97 12.87 -11.37
C GLU A 23 -31.04 11.73 -10.92
N GLU A 24 -31.53 10.49 -10.90
CA GLU A 24 -30.70 9.33 -10.56
C GLU A 24 -29.58 9.09 -11.58
N LYS A 25 -29.88 9.27 -12.88
CA LYS A 25 -28.87 9.20 -13.96
C LYS A 25 -27.84 10.31 -13.84
N ALA A 26 -28.27 11.54 -13.55
CA ALA A 26 -27.37 12.68 -13.35
C ALA A 26 -26.43 12.45 -12.16
N ARG A 27 -26.97 11.93 -11.04
CA ARG A 27 -26.18 11.56 -9.86
C ARG A 27 -25.15 10.47 -10.16
N LYS A 28 -25.55 9.41 -10.87
CA LYS A 28 -24.64 8.32 -11.30
C LYS A 28 -23.54 8.86 -12.22
N TRP A 29 -23.90 9.73 -13.15
CA TRP A 29 -22.95 10.36 -14.07
C TRP A 29 -21.95 11.25 -13.33
N GLN A 30 -22.39 12.09 -12.39
CA GLN A 30 -21.52 12.92 -11.56
C GLN A 30 -20.54 12.08 -10.73
N GLN A 31 -20.99 10.97 -10.12
CA GLN A 31 -20.12 10.05 -9.37
C GLN A 31 -19.08 9.36 -10.26
N LEU A 32 -19.47 9.00 -11.49
CA LEU A 32 -18.57 8.34 -12.44
C LEU A 32 -17.54 9.33 -13.00
N ASN A 33 -17.97 10.55 -13.30
CA ASN A 33 -17.12 11.62 -13.80
C ASN A 33 -16.09 12.05 -12.74
N SER A 34 -16.52 12.24 -11.50
CA SER A 34 -15.63 12.61 -10.38
C SER A 34 -14.61 11.51 -10.05
N LYS A 35 -15.01 10.22 -10.14
CA LYS A 35 -14.06 9.09 -10.02
C LYS A 35 -13.10 8.98 -11.21
N ARG A 36 -13.57 9.25 -12.43
CA ARG A 36 -12.78 9.06 -13.65
C ARG A 36 -11.69 10.11 -13.79
N TYR A 37 -12.01 11.38 -13.49
CA TYR A 37 -11.11 12.52 -13.61
C TYR A 37 -10.57 13.01 -12.25
N GLY A 38 -10.68 12.18 -11.22
CA GLY A 38 -10.09 12.47 -9.92
C GLY A 38 -8.57 12.69 -10.02
N GLU A 39 -8.05 13.56 -9.16
CA GLU A 39 -6.66 14.04 -9.18
C GLU A 39 -5.62 12.89 -9.14
N LYS A 40 -5.96 11.77 -8.49
CA LYS A 40 -5.15 10.53 -8.42
C LYS A 40 -4.94 9.83 -9.76
N ARG A 41 -5.78 10.13 -10.76
CA ARG A 41 -5.71 9.55 -12.12
C ARG A 41 -5.17 10.54 -13.15
N ARG A 42 -4.80 11.75 -12.70
CA ARG A 42 -4.17 12.74 -13.57
C ARG A 42 -2.79 12.23 -13.97
N TYR A 43 -2.43 12.44 -15.23
CA TYR A 43 -1.08 12.15 -15.73
C TYR A 43 -0.05 12.94 -14.91
N GLY A 44 0.96 12.27 -14.39
CA GLY A 44 1.95 12.86 -13.48
C GLY A 44 1.54 12.87 -12.00
N TYR A 45 0.46 12.20 -11.61
CA TYR A 45 0.15 11.98 -10.19
C TYR A 45 1.27 11.15 -9.54
N VAL A 46 1.94 11.75 -8.55
CA VAL A 46 2.91 11.08 -7.69
C VAL A 46 2.17 10.59 -6.46
N GLU A 47 2.26 9.29 -6.20
CA GLU A 47 1.66 8.69 -5.02
C GLU A 47 2.28 9.28 -3.75
N ALA A 48 1.49 9.33 -2.68
CA ALA A 48 1.95 9.84 -1.39
C ALA A 48 3.23 9.10 -0.96
N GLN A 49 4.19 9.85 -0.40
CA GLN A 49 5.43 9.26 0.08
C GLN A 49 5.13 8.26 1.21
N LYS A 50 5.91 7.17 1.25
CA LYS A 50 5.82 6.21 2.35
C LYS A 50 6.25 6.90 3.64
N GLU A 51 5.35 6.94 4.60
CA GLU A 51 5.63 7.47 5.93
C GLU A 51 6.44 6.48 6.77
N ASP A 52 7.10 7.00 7.80
CA ASP A 52 7.89 6.20 8.72
C ASP A 52 6.98 5.31 9.58
N MET A 53 7.25 4.01 9.56
CA MET A 53 6.52 3.02 10.34
C MET A 53 7.02 2.97 11.79
N PRO A 54 6.18 2.54 12.76
CA PRO A 54 6.61 2.42 14.14
C PRO A 54 7.79 1.45 14.28
N PRO A 55 8.81 1.78 15.11
CA PRO A 55 10.03 0.99 15.23
C PRO A 55 9.80 -0.41 15.83
N GLU A 56 8.68 -0.60 16.55
CA GLU A 56 8.28 -1.88 17.12
C GLU A 56 8.01 -2.96 16.07
N LEU A 57 7.53 -2.56 14.88
CA LEU A 57 7.22 -3.50 13.81
C LEU A 57 8.47 -4.26 13.36
N VAL A 58 9.58 -3.56 13.12
CA VAL A 58 10.85 -4.17 12.70
C VAL A 58 11.39 -5.09 13.77
N ARG A 59 11.35 -4.64 15.04
CA ARG A 59 11.82 -5.42 16.18
C ARG A 59 11.04 -6.73 16.31
N LYS A 60 9.72 -6.67 16.18
CA LYS A 60 8.85 -7.84 16.22
C LYS A 60 9.11 -8.79 15.05
N ILE A 61 9.27 -8.27 13.83
CA ILE A 61 9.56 -9.10 12.65
C ILE A 61 10.86 -9.89 12.85
N ILE A 62 11.94 -9.23 13.30
CA ILE A 62 13.23 -9.88 13.52
C ILE A 62 13.13 -10.92 14.65
N GLN A 63 12.43 -10.59 15.74
CA GLN A 63 12.23 -11.50 16.87
C GLN A 63 11.41 -12.75 16.47
N ASP A 64 10.36 -12.57 15.66
CA ASP A 64 9.48 -13.66 15.21
C ASP A 64 10.21 -14.60 14.22
N HIS A 65 11.06 -14.07 13.35
CA HIS A 65 11.82 -14.85 12.36
C HIS A 65 13.00 -15.60 12.98
N GLY A 66 13.68 -14.98 13.96
CA GLY A 66 14.76 -15.58 14.74
C GLY A 66 15.83 -16.24 13.86
N ASP A 67 16.05 -17.53 14.06
CA ASP A 67 17.03 -18.35 13.37
C ASP A 67 16.47 -19.08 12.13
N MET A 68 15.23 -18.77 11.71
CA MET A 68 14.55 -19.40 10.58
C MET A 68 14.39 -20.93 10.70
N SER A 69 14.50 -21.50 11.90
CA SER A 69 14.32 -22.93 12.15
C SER A 69 12.85 -23.38 11.96
N SER A 70 11.90 -22.49 12.28
CA SER A 70 10.47 -22.76 12.17
C SER A 70 10.02 -22.99 10.73
N ARG A 71 9.20 -24.02 10.53
CA ARG A 71 8.60 -24.35 9.22
C ARG A 71 7.70 -23.23 8.67
N LYS A 72 7.20 -22.36 9.54
CA LYS A 72 6.34 -21.21 9.19
C LYS A 72 7.03 -20.27 8.19
N PHE A 73 8.32 -20.01 8.39
CA PHE A 73 9.10 -19.04 7.62
C PHE A 73 9.93 -19.69 6.49
N ARG A 74 9.52 -20.88 6.02
CA ARG A 74 10.24 -21.60 4.97
C ARG A 74 10.34 -20.82 3.66
N HIS A 75 9.31 -20.04 3.33
CA HIS A 75 9.24 -19.25 2.10
C HIS A 75 10.23 -18.07 2.13
N ASP A 76 10.44 -17.49 3.31
CA ASP A 76 11.29 -16.32 3.48
C ASP A 76 12.79 -16.66 3.42
N LYS A 77 13.18 -17.93 3.66
CA LYS A 77 14.59 -18.38 3.58
C LYS A 77 15.27 -18.02 2.26
N ARG A 78 14.55 -18.11 1.15
CA ARG A 78 15.07 -17.74 -0.18
C ARG A 78 15.42 -16.25 -0.23
N VAL A 79 14.62 -15.42 0.41
CA VAL A 79 14.81 -13.96 0.44
C VAL A 79 16.02 -13.61 1.31
N TYR A 80 16.18 -14.25 2.47
CA TYR A 80 17.37 -14.07 3.33
C TYR A 80 18.67 -14.41 2.58
N LEU A 81 18.68 -15.49 1.80
CA LEU A 81 19.83 -15.83 0.94
C LEU A 81 20.05 -14.80 -0.17
N GLY A 82 18.99 -14.29 -0.80
CA GLY A 82 19.10 -13.24 -1.82
C GLY A 82 19.62 -11.92 -1.26
N ALA A 83 19.26 -11.59 -0.02
CA ALA A 83 19.69 -10.39 0.67
C ALA A 83 21.20 -10.38 0.97
N LEU A 84 21.84 -11.55 1.06
CA LEU A 84 23.29 -11.68 1.30
C LEU A 84 24.13 -10.87 0.32
N LYS A 85 23.69 -10.75 -0.94
CA LYS A 85 24.37 -9.94 -1.98
C LYS A 85 24.56 -8.48 -1.55
N PHE A 86 23.63 -7.92 -0.77
CA PHE A 86 23.62 -6.51 -0.39
C PHE A 86 24.19 -6.25 1.00
N VAL A 87 24.63 -7.29 1.71
CA VAL A 87 25.26 -7.18 3.03
C VAL A 87 26.48 -6.23 3.01
N PRO A 88 27.37 -6.24 2.01
CA PRO A 88 28.46 -5.27 1.96
C PRO A 88 27.99 -3.81 1.99
N HIS A 89 26.87 -3.51 1.33
CA HIS A 89 26.30 -2.17 1.33
C HIS A 89 25.64 -1.81 2.68
N ALA A 90 24.92 -2.75 3.29
CA ALA A 90 24.33 -2.55 4.62
C ALA A 90 25.41 -2.29 5.69
N VAL A 91 26.50 -3.07 5.66
CA VAL A 91 27.63 -2.91 6.57
C VAL A 91 28.33 -1.58 6.33
N PHE A 92 28.57 -1.19 5.08
CA PHE A 92 29.15 0.10 4.74
C PHE A 92 28.33 1.27 5.32
N LYS A 93 27.01 1.28 5.07
CA LYS A 93 26.10 2.32 5.60
C LYS A 93 26.00 2.32 7.12
N LEU A 94 26.14 1.16 7.76
CA LEU A 94 26.16 1.04 9.23
C LEU A 94 27.44 1.64 9.83
N LEU A 95 28.60 1.31 9.26
CA LEU A 95 29.90 1.81 9.72
C LEU A 95 30.07 3.31 9.48
N GLU A 96 29.54 3.81 8.36
CA GLU A 96 29.51 5.24 8.07
C GLU A 96 28.75 6.05 9.13
N ASN A 97 27.76 5.43 9.79
CA ASN A 97 26.92 6.06 10.80
C ASN A 97 27.28 5.65 12.24
N MET A 98 28.53 5.25 12.51
CA MET A 98 28.98 5.00 13.87
C MET A 98 28.81 6.25 14.76
N PRO A 99 28.40 6.08 16.04
CA PRO A 99 28.31 7.18 16.98
C PRO A 99 29.71 7.70 17.29
N MET A 100 29.84 9.02 17.30
CA MET A 100 31.11 9.65 17.67
C MET A 100 31.34 9.53 19.18
N PRO A 101 32.58 9.58 19.69
CA PRO A 101 32.86 9.31 21.10
C PRO A 101 32.22 10.29 22.08
N TRP A 102 31.76 11.45 21.60
CA TRP A 102 31.01 12.44 22.38
C TRP A 102 29.48 12.20 22.37
N GLU A 103 28.99 11.28 21.55
CA GLU A 103 27.56 10.98 21.40
C GLU A 103 27.20 9.71 22.18
N GLN A 104 26.29 9.81 23.14
CA GLN A 104 25.88 8.65 23.96
C GLN A 104 24.99 7.68 23.17
N VAL A 105 24.06 8.21 22.37
CA VAL A 105 23.13 7.43 21.55
C VAL A 105 22.89 8.18 20.25
N ARG A 106 23.01 7.47 19.13
CA ARG A 106 22.67 7.98 17.80
C ARG A 106 21.43 7.28 17.27
N HIS A 107 20.34 8.02 17.06
CA HIS A 107 19.14 7.51 16.40
C HIS A 107 19.26 7.70 14.89
N VAL A 108 19.06 6.63 14.14
CA VAL A 108 19.32 6.58 12.70
C VAL A 108 18.08 6.05 11.98
N LYS A 109 17.70 6.66 10.87
CA LYS A 109 16.62 6.15 10.00
C LYS A 109 17.06 4.87 9.30
N VAL A 110 16.19 3.87 9.33
CA VAL A 110 16.46 2.54 8.77
C VAL A 110 15.44 2.22 7.69
N LEU A 111 15.93 1.72 6.57
CA LEU A 111 15.15 1.09 5.52
C LEU A 111 15.30 -0.43 5.63
N TYR A 112 14.19 -1.13 5.85
CA TYR A 112 14.21 -2.57 6.12
C TYR A 112 13.39 -3.35 5.09
N HIS A 113 13.76 -4.61 4.89
CA HIS A 113 12.95 -5.54 4.12
C HIS A 113 11.72 -5.97 4.91
N ILE A 114 10.56 -6.14 4.26
CA ILE A 114 9.29 -6.49 4.92
C ILE A 114 9.35 -7.78 5.76
N THR A 115 10.24 -8.71 5.42
CA THR A 115 10.47 -9.98 6.16
C THR A 115 11.61 -9.90 7.18
N GLY A 116 12.26 -8.74 7.32
CA GLY A 116 13.43 -8.57 8.19
C GLY A 116 14.75 -9.13 7.64
N ALA A 117 14.78 -9.54 6.35
CA ALA A 117 15.96 -10.16 5.74
C ALA A 117 17.22 -9.30 5.71
N ILE A 118 17.06 -7.98 5.60
CA ILE A 118 18.16 -7.01 5.62
C ILE A 118 17.63 -5.64 6.04
N THR A 119 18.48 -4.88 6.71
CA THR A 119 18.21 -3.52 7.18
C THR A 119 19.37 -2.61 6.75
N PHE A 120 19.04 -1.52 6.05
CA PHE A 120 19.97 -0.49 5.63
C PHE A 120 19.77 0.77 6.45
N VAL A 121 20.87 1.41 6.81
CA VAL A 121 20.83 2.78 7.31
C VAL A 121 20.58 3.73 6.13
N ASN A 122 19.49 4.50 6.19
CA ASN A 122 19.07 5.44 5.15
C ASN A 122 19.48 6.89 5.47
N GLU A 123 20.71 7.05 5.97
CA GLU A 123 21.28 8.35 6.31
C GLU A 123 22.72 8.44 5.83
N THR A 124 23.14 9.63 5.41
CA THR A 124 24.54 9.97 5.10
C THR A 124 24.96 11.02 6.13
N PRO A 125 26.03 10.78 6.92
CA PRO A 125 26.51 11.75 7.88
C PRO A 125 26.91 13.04 7.16
N LYS A 126 26.58 14.18 7.77
CA LYS A 126 26.95 15.52 7.30
C LYS A 126 27.95 16.14 8.26
#